data_AF-A0A935FTB1-F1
#
_entry.id   AF-A0A935FTB1-F1
#
_cell.length_a   1.000
_cell.length_b   1.000
_cell.length_c   1.000
_cell.angle_alpha   90.00
_cell.angle_beta   90.00
_cell.angle_gamma   90.00
#
_symmetry.space_group_name_H-M   'P 1'
#
loop_
_entity.id
_entity.type
_entity.pdbx_description
1 polymer ?
#
loop_
_entity_poly.entity_id
_entity_poly.type
_entity_poly.pdbx_seq_one_letter_code
_entity_poly.pdbx_strand_id
1 'polypeptide(L)'
;MKVFTILLAFTSIITLYSSDVGIAVANLQQKNYSSTSFFVKTFAELKISEATGKVLLQTGITSLDNVIIEHGVTSIRPLFKVNNGNHDLFIKLGMNRMYLFESKDRDSVDIDKAVETVTSSGDVEFSELNFIGHSAGVKEIVTKKEAADEIPSDEMFYKQWYLMNTGYVNSSGGSSPKIGADINMLRAWAVESGSDSIVVAILDSGIKDDHPGH
;
A
#
# COMPACT_ATOMS: atom_id res chain seq x y z
N MET A 1 -8.10 -29.89 -84.51
CA MET A 1 -9.37 -29.75 -83.76
C MET A 1 -9.07 -29.79 -82.27
N LYS A 2 -9.47 -28.73 -81.55
CA LYS A 2 -9.67 -28.60 -80.09
C LYS A 2 -8.46 -28.71 -79.12
N VAL A 3 -7.96 -27.52 -78.76
CA VAL A 3 -7.71 -26.94 -77.42
C VAL A 3 -7.81 -27.88 -76.19
N PHE A 4 -6.79 -27.85 -75.32
CA PHE A 4 -6.99 -27.90 -73.86
C PHE A 4 -5.89 -27.15 -73.10
N THR A 5 -6.33 -26.37 -72.12
CA THR A 5 -5.60 -25.46 -71.21
C THR A 5 -5.25 -26.18 -69.90
N ILE A 6 -4.12 -25.85 -69.25
CA ILE A 6 -3.84 -25.93 -67.77
C ILE A 6 -2.61 -25.02 -67.54
N LEU A 7 -2.74 -23.79 -67.00
CA LEU A 7 -2.85 -23.38 -65.59
C LEU A 7 -1.53 -23.57 -64.78
N LEU A 8 -0.71 -22.52 -64.72
CA LEU A 8 0.39 -22.37 -63.75
C LEU A 8 -0.04 -21.32 -62.71
N ALA A 9 -0.23 -21.73 -61.46
CA ALA A 9 -0.60 -20.84 -60.37
C ALA A 9 0.66 -20.15 -59.80
N PHE A 10 0.71 -18.83 -59.87
CA PHE A 10 1.63 -18.01 -59.08
C PHE A 10 0.90 -17.56 -57.81
N THR A 11 1.32 -18.05 -56.65
CA THR A 11 0.86 -17.55 -55.35
C THR A 11 1.57 -16.24 -55.04
N SER A 12 0.83 -15.14 -55.13
CA SER A 12 1.24 -13.82 -54.67
C SER A 12 1.21 -13.76 -53.14
N ILE A 13 2.37 -13.59 -52.50
CA ILE A 13 2.44 -13.26 -51.08
C ILE A 13 2.24 -11.74 -50.96
N ILE A 14 1.07 -11.34 -50.47
CA ILE A 14 0.85 -10.00 -49.93
C ILE A 14 1.24 -10.07 -48.46
N THR A 15 2.33 -9.41 -48.07
CA THR A 15 2.60 -9.12 -46.65
C THR A 15 2.54 -7.61 -46.49
N LEU A 16 1.52 -7.18 -45.75
CA LEU A 16 1.23 -5.80 -45.41
C LEU A 16 2.38 -5.22 -44.57
N TYR A 17 2.89 -4.06 -44.99
CA TYR A 17 3.73 -3.19 -44.15
C TYR A 17 2.88 -2.69 -42.99
N SER A 18 3.17 -3.13 -41.76
CA SER A 18 2.75 -2.41 -40.55
C SER A 18 3.80 -1.33 -40.30
N SER A 19 3.42 -0.07 -40.45
CA SER A 19 4.19 1.04 -39.93
C SER A 19 4.22 0.94 -38.41
N ASP A 20 5.33 0.47 -37.84
CA ASP A 20 5.64 0.64 -36.43
C ASP A 20 5.77 2.13 -36.14
N VAL A 21 4.63 2.75 -35.83
CA VAL A 21 4.60 3.95 -35.01
C VAL A 21 5.09 3.49 -33.64
N GLY A 22 6.40 3.61 -33.43
CA GLY A 22 7.03 3.44 -32.13
C GLY A 22 6.42 4.45 -31.16
N ILE A 23 5.32 4.07 -30.53
CA ILE A 23 4.85 4.71 -29.31
C ILE A 23 5.98 4.46 -28.32
N ALA A 24 6.72 5.51 -27.99
CA ALA A 24 7.56 5.52 -26.82
C ALA A 24 6.63 5.27 -25.63
N VAL A 25 6.48 4.00 -25.25
CA VAL A 25 5.90 3.62 -23.97
C VAL A 25 6.94 4.06 -22.97
N ALA A 26 6.85 5.31 -22.53
CA ALA A 26 7.58 5.78 -21.37
C ALA A 26 7.26 4.77 -20.27
N ASN A 27 8.27 3.99 -19.86
CA ASN A 27 8.24 3.22 -18.64
C ASN A 27 8.13 4.24 -17.50
N LEU A 28 6.92 4.73 -17.24
CA LEU A 28 6.59 5.41 -16.01
C LEU A 28 6.70 4.32 -14.94
N GLN A 29 7.90 4.18 -14.36
CA GLN A 29 8.06 3.51 -13.08
C GLN A 29 6.97 4.08 -12.18
N GLN A 30 5.95 3.28 -11.88
CA GLN A 30 4.85 3.72 -11.04
C GLN A 30 5.46 4.05 -9.68
N LYS A 31 5.52 5.35 -9.36
CA LYS A 31 6.06 5.82 -8.09
C LYS A 31 5.26 5.15 -6.98
N ASN A 32 5.93 4.44 -6.07
CA ASN A 32 5.30 3.77 -4.93
C ASN A 32 4.93 4.75 -3.80
N TYR A 33 4.73 6.03 -4.14
CA TYR A 33 4.41 7.11 -3.22
C TYR A 33 3.42 8.08 -3.87
N SER A 34 2.75 8.86 -3.05
CA SER A 34 1.75 9.84 -3.46
C SER A 34 2.37 10.90 -4.37
N SER A 35 1.71 11.17 -5.49
CA SER A 35 2.06 12.30 -6.37
C SER A 35 1.53 13.66 -5.88
N THR A 36 0.78 13.67 -4.78
CA THR A 36 0.09 14.89 -4.30
C THR A 36 0.44 15.24 -2.87
N SER A 37 1.26 14.44 -2.19
CA SER A 37 1.51 14.67 -0.77
C SER A 37 2.84 14.11 -0.28
N PHE A 38 3.35 14.75 0.76
CA PHE A 38 4.60 14.39 1.44
C PHE A 38 4.55 14.80 2.92
N PHE A 39 5.42 14.22 3.73
CA PHE A 39 5.50 14.48 5.16
C PHE A 39 6.62 15.47 5.48
N VAL A 40 6.39 16.29 6.50
CA VAL A 40 7.36 17.24 7.05
C VAL A 40 7.26 17.23 8.57
N LYS A 41 8.41 17.15 9.25
CA LYS A 41 8.53 17.41 10.69
C LYS A 41 9.36 18.67 10.91
N THR A 42 8.76 19.70 11.49
CA THR A 42 9.36 21.02 11.70
C THR A 42 9.98 21.14 13.08
N PHE A 43 10.97 22.02 13.32
CA PHE A 43 11.55 22.22 14.67
C PHE A 43 10.57 22.78 15.71
N ALA A 44 9.58 23.55 15.27
CA ALA A 44 8.53 24.12 16.10
C ALA A 44 7.15 23.95 15.46
N GLU A 45 6.09 24.07 16.24
CA GLU A 45 4.73 23.98 15.72
C GLU A 45 4.42 25.08 14.69
N LEU A 46 3.75 24.69 13.61
CA LEU A 46 3.23 25.61 12.61
C LEU A 46 1.99 26.35 13.13
N LYS A 47 1.85 27.61 12.73
CA LYS A 47 0.73 28.45 13.15
C LYS A 47 -0.59 27.96 12.59
N ILE A 48 -1.63 28.00 13.43
CA ILE A 48 -3.00 27.64 13.07
C ILE A 48 -3.83 28.92 12.95
N SER A 49 -4.68 28.98 11.93
CA SER A 49 -5.67 30.03 11.74
C SER A 49 -6.76 29.91 12.82
N GLU A 50 -6.94 30.95 13.62
CA GLU A 50 -8.02 31.01 14.63
C GLU A 50 -9.41 30.94 13.99
N ALA A 51 -9.57 31.50 12.78
CA ALA A 51 -10.85 31.53 12.08
C ALA A 51 -11.27 30.18 11.48
N THR A 52 -10.31 29.36 11.04
CA THR A 52 -10.59 28.11 10.30
C THR A 52 -10.15 26.84 11.04
N GLY A 53 -9.34 26.97 12.09
CA GLY A 53 -8.72 25.85 12.79
C GLY A 53 -7.71 25.06 11.94
N LYS A 54 -7.27 25.60 10.79
CA LYS A 54 -6.34 24.95 9.86
C LYS A 54 -4.94 25.56 9.96
N VAL A 55 -3.91 24.76 9.68
CA VAL A 55 -2.53 25.25 9.58
C VAL A 55 -2.44 26.27 8.44
N LEU A 56 -1.74 27.37 8.69
CA LEU A 56 -1.54 28.43 7.70
C LEU A 56 -0.58 27.97 6.61
N LEU A 57 -0.87 28.35 5.36
CA LEU A 57 0.03 28.14 4.21
C LEU A 57 1.20 29.13 4.17
N GLN A 58 1.18 30.14 5.05
CA GLN A 58 2.35 30.98 5.34
C GLN A 58 2.91 30.53 6.68
N THR A 59 3.87 29.61 6.60
CA THR A 59 4.49 28.96 7.75
C THR A 59 5.47 29.88 8.48
N GLY A 60 6.06 30.85 7.76
CA GLY A 60 7.14 31.69 8.26
C GLY A 60 8.51 31.02 8.17
N ILE A 61 8.60 29.84 7.56
CA ILE A 61 9.83 29.13 7.24
C ILE A 61 10.04 29.25 5.74
N THR A 62 11.13 29.91 5.32
CA THR A 62 11.33 30.30 3.91
C THR A 62 11.33 29.11 2.96
N SER A 63 12.00 28.00 3.30
CA SER A 63 12.00 26.78 2.47
C SER A 63 10.60 26.18 2.31
N LEU A 64 9.80 26.13 3.37
CA LEU A 64 8.43 25.62 3.31
C LEU A 64 7.51 26.56 2.54
N ASP A 65 7.61 27.87 2.76
CA ASP A 65 6.79 28.87 2.05
C ASP A 65 7.08 28.85 0.54
N ASN A 66 8.36 28.70 0.16
CA ASN A 66 8.74 28.51 -1.24
C ASN A 66 8.15 27.23 -1.82
N VAL A 67 8.27 26.10 -1.11
CA VAL A 67 7.74 24.81 -1.57
C VAL A 67 6.21 24.84 -1.67
N ILE A 68 5.53 25.53 -0.76
CA ILE A 68 4.07 25.70 -0.82
C ILE A 68 3.65 26.41 -2.10
N ILE A 69 4.39 27.45 -2.50
CA ILE A 69 4.12 28.23 -3.71
C ILE A 69 4.50 27.42 -4.97
N GLU A 70 5.73 26.90 -5.02
CA GLU A 70 6.28 26.20 -6.20
C GLU A 70 5.54 24.88 -6.49
N HIS A 71 5.15 24.15 -5.45
CA HIS A 71 4.48 22.85 -5.57
C HIS A 71 2.95 22.94 -5.40
N GLY A 72 2.40 24.15 -5.36
CA GLY A 72 0.96 24.39 -5.29
C GLY A 72 0.29 23.69 -4.11
N VAL A 73 0.94 23.67 -2.95
CA VAL A 73 0.37 23.05 -1.73
C VAL A 73 -0.86 23.83 -1.33
N THR A 74 -1.98 23.13 -1.23
CA THR A 74 -3.30 23.72 -0.95
C THR A 74 -3.75 23.49 0.48
N SER A 75 -3.13 22.55 1.19
CA SER A 75 -3.51 22.14 2.53
C SER A 75 -2.31 21.60 3.29
N ILE A 76 -2.22 21.98 4.56
CA ILE A 76 -1.28 21.41 5.53
C ILE A 76 -2.11 20.86 6.69
N ARG A 77 -1.91 19.60 7.04
CA ARG A 77 -2.65 18.92 8.11
C ARG A 77 -1.69 18.36 9.16
N PRO A 78 -1.98 18.51 10.47
CA PRO A 78 -1.28 17.74 11.49
C PRO A 78 -1.45 16.24 11.22
N LEU A 79 -0.35 15.51 11.20
CA LEU A 79 -0.34 14.08 10.92
C LEU A 79 -0.99 13.30 12.07
N PHE A 80 -0.67 13.69 13.29
CA PHE A 80 -1.22 13.10 14.49
C PHE A 80 -2.07 14.10 15.25
N LYS A 81 -3.08 13.58 15.94
CA LYS A 81 -3.94 14.34 16.86
C LYS A 81 -4.08 13.54 18.14
N VAL A 82 -3.95 14.20 19.28
CA VAL A 82 -4.19 13.58 20.57
C VAL A 82 -5.57 13.99 21.08
N ASN A 83 -6.49 13.03 21.13
CA ASN A 83 -7.83 13.23 21.70
C ASN A 83 -7.85 12.73 23.16
N ASN A 84 -7.66 11.42 23.36
CA ASN A 84 -7.71 10.75 24.68
C ASN A 84 -6.36 10.11 25.07
N GLY A 85 -5.24 10.77 24.76
CA GLY A 85 -3.89 10.24 24.99
C GLY A 85 -3.04 11.10 25.92
N ASN A 86 -1.87 10.60 26.32
CA ASN A 86 -0.93 11.35 27.13
C ASN A 86 -0.34 12.51 26.32
N HIS A 87 -0.74 13.74 26.66
CA HIS A 87 -0.34 14.96 25.95
C HIS A 87 1.15 15.27 26.13
N ASP A 88 1.71 15.02 27.31
CA ASP A 88 3.13 15.23 27.58
C ASP A 88 3.99 14.30 26.73
N LEU A 89 3.56 13.04 26.58
CA LEU A 89 4.24 12.07 25.72
C LEU A 89 4.12 12.46 24.25
N PHE A 90 2.94 12.91 23.82
CA PHE A 90 2.70 13.40 22.46
C PHE A 90 3.65 14.56 22.08
N ILE A 91 3.83 15.52 22.98
CA ILE A 91 4.78 16.63 22.81
C ILE A 91 6.22 16.14 22.89
N LYS A 92 6.55 15.28 23.87
CA LYS A 92 7.91 14.74 24.08
C LYS A 92 8.41 13.97 22.86
N LEU A 93 7.54 13.24 22.17
CA LEU A 93 7.86 12.51 20.95
C LEU A 93 7.86 13.42 19.70
N GLY A 94 7.44 14.67 19.84
CA GLY A 94 7.36 15.64 18.74
C GLY A 94 6.25 15.32 17.73
N MET A 95 5.19 14.62 18.14
CA MET A 95 4.08 14.26 17.25
C MET A 95 3.18 15.46 16.91
N ASN A 96 3.19 16.50 17.75
CA ASN A 96 2.50 17.78 17.57
C ASN A 96 3.05 18.63 16.40
N ARG A 97 4.25 18.30 15.91
CA ARG A 97 5.03 19.07 14.92
C ARG A 97 5.33 18.25 13.66
N MET A 98 4.47 17.28 13.38
CA MET A 98 4.50 16.45 12.17
C MET A 98 3.28 16.76 11.31
N TYR A 99 3.51 16.99 10.02
CA TYR A 99 2.50 17.49 9.10
C TYR A 99 2.51 16.74 7.77
N LEU A 100 1.33 16.66 7.16
CA LEU A 100 1.11 16.21 5.79
C LEU A 100 0.82 17.44 4.92
N PHE A 101 1.63 17.64 3.89
CA PHE A 101 1.46 18.70 2.89
C PHE A 101 0.73 18.10 1.69
N GLU A 102 -0.33 18.76 1.22
CA GLU A 102 -1.19 18.24 0.15
C GLU A 102 -1.46 19.26 -0.95
N SER A 103 -1.20 18.84 -2.19
CA SER A 103 -1.54 19.56 -3.41
C SER A 103 -2.78 18.93 -4.06
N LYS A 104 -3.61 19.74 -4.73
CA LYS A 104 -4.80 19.24 -5.44
C LYS A 104 -4.51 18.73 -6.84
N ASP A 105 -3.42 19.19 -7.43
CA ASP A 105 -3.05 18.88 -8.81
C ASP A 105 -2.06 17.72 -8.84
N ARG A 106 -2.39 16.68 -9.63
CA ARG A 106 -1.58 15.46 -9.77
C ARG A 106 -0.53 15.58 -10.86
N ASP A 107 -0.72 16.50 -11.81
CA ASP A 107 0.02 16.51 -13.07
C ASP A 107 1.13 17.58 -13.09
N SER A 108 1.16 18.48 -12.10
CA SER A 108 2.09 19.62 -12.04
C SER A 108 3.09 19.58 -10.88
N VAL A 109 3.03 18.59 -9.99
CA VAL A 109 3.80 18.59 -8.74
C VAL A 109 4.93 17.57 -8.76
N ASP A 110 6.17 18.05 -8.84
CA ASP A 110 7.36 17.23 -8.61
C ASP A 110 7.61 17.07 -7.10
N ILE A 111 6.94 16.09 -6.49
CA ILE A 111 7.03 15.82 -5.04
C ILE A 111 8.46 15.46 -4.61
N ASP A 112 9.24 14.81 -5.47
CA ASP A 112 10.62 14.45 -5.14
C ASP A 112 11.47 15.71 -4.94
N LYS A 113 11.35 16.65 -5.89
CA LYS A 113 12.01 17.95 -5.79
C LYS A 113 11.53 18.76 -4.58
N ALA A 114 10.25 18.67 -4.23
CA ALA A 114 9.72 19.33 -3.02
C ALA A 114 10.44 18.82 -1.76
N VAL A 115 10.47 17.50 -1.58
CA VAL A 115 11.11 16.85 -0.43
C VAL A 115 12.61 17.12 -0.40
N GLU A 116 13.28 17.06 -1.56
CA GLU A 116 14.71 17.37 -1.67
C GLU A 116 15.02 18.82 -1.29
N THR A 117 14.20 19.78 -1.75
CA THR A 117 14.36 21.21 -1.45
C THR A 117 14.21 21.47 0.05
N VAL A 118 13.16 20.93 0.68
CA VAL A 118 12.94 21.08 2.12
C VAL A 118 14.07 20.42 2.91
N THR A 119 14.46 19.19 2.55
CA THR A 119 15.51 18.44 3.25
C THR A 119 16.87 19.15 3.17
N SER A 120 17.22 19.67 1.99
CA SER A 120 18.51 20.34 1.76
C SER A 120 18.60 21.73 2.40
N SER A 121 17.46 22.35 2.75
CA SER A 121 17.44 23.65 3.42
C SER A 121 17.97 23.62 4.85
N GLY A 122 17.81 22.49 5.55
CA GLY A 122 18.11 22.38 6.99
C GLY A 122 17.13 23.12 7.92
N ASP A 123 16.04 23.68 7.39
CA ASP A 123 15.05 24.43 8.17
C ASP A 123 14.02 23.55 8.91
N VAL A 124 14.05 22.24 8.65
CA VAL A 124 13.14 21.25 9.25
C VAL A 124 13.93 20.09 9.86
N GLU A 125 13.29 19.33 10.76
CA GLU A 125 13.93 18.14 11.34
C GLU A 125 14.06 17.03 10.28
N PHE A 126 13.01 16.79 9.50
CA PHE A 126 13.06 15.93 8.32
C PHE A 126 11.87 16.17 7.38
N SER A 127 12.01 15.74 6.13
CA SER A 127 10.92 15.61 5.16
C SER A 127 11.05 14.30 4.40
N GLU A 128 9.93 13.65 4.07
CA GLU A 128 9.93 12.37 3.38
C GLU A 128 8.71 12.21 2.46
N LEU A 129 8.84 11.30 1.48
CA LEU A 129 7.76 10.93 0.57
C LEU A 129 6.64 10.18 1.30
N ASN A 130 5.39 10.39 0.86
CA ASN A 130 4.25 9.64 1.38
C ASN A 130 4.07 8.32 0.61
N PHE A 131 4.74 7.24 1.05
CA PHE A 131 4.69 5.93 0.40
C PHE A 131 3.32 5.26 0.47
N ILE A 132 2.90 4.64 -0.64
CA ILE A 132 1.64 3.91 -0.76
C ILE A 132 1.90 2.43 -0.40
N GLY A 133 1.33 2.00 0.72
CA GLY A 133 1.32 0.60 1.09
C GLY A 133 0.29 -0.19 0.27
N HIS A 134 0.70 -1.31 -0.30
CA HIS A 134 -0.20 -2.26 -0.94
C HIS A 134 -0.41 -3.45 0.01
N SER A 135 -1.63 -3.62 0.52
CA SER A 135 -2.00 -4.85 1.22
C SER A 135 -2.22 -5.95 0.20
N ALA A 136 -1.39 -6.99 0.22
CA ALA A 136 -1.55 -8.15 -0.66
C ALA A 136 -2.73 -9.02 -0.19
N GLY A 137 -3.92 -8.74 -0.71
CA GLY A 137 -5.11 -9.58 -0.58
C GLY A 137 -5.64 -9.91 -1.95
N VAL A 138 -4.92 -10.72 -2.73
CA VAL A 138 -5.46 -11.20 -4.01
C VAL A 138 -6.39 -12.37 -3.69
N LYS A 139 -7.68 -12.22 -3.98
CA LYS A 139 -8.58 -13.37 -4.06
C LYS A 139 -8.14 -14.20 -5.25
N GLU A 140 -7.24 -15.14 -5.02
CA GLU A 140 -6.86 -16.10 -6.04
C GLU A 140 -8.12 -16.89 -6.43
N ILE A 141 -8.50 -16.84 -7.71
CA ILE A 141 -9.50 -17.77 -8.26
C ILE A 141 -8.77 -19.09 -8.42
N VAL A 142 -8.61 -19.83 -7.33
CA VAL A 142 -8.07 -21.18 -7.37
C VAL A 142 -9.13 -22.07 -8.03
N THR A 143 -8.84 -22.57 -9.23
CA THR A 143 -9.52 -23.75 -9.79
C THR A 143 -9.41 -24.85 -8.74
N LYS A 144 -10.54 -25.23 -8.11
CA LYS A 144 -10.65 -26.19 -6.99
C LYS A 144 -9.49 -27.20 -6.96
N LYS A 145 -8.41 -26.89 -6.23
CA LYS A 145 -7.50 -27.90 -5.71
C LYS A 145 -8.22 -28.48 -4.48
N GLU A 146 -8.31 -29.80 -4.42
CA GLU A 146 -8.91 -30.48 -3.28
C GLU A 146 -8.18 -30.02 -2.00
N ALA A 147 -8.94 -29.87 -0.91
CA ALA A 147 -8.33 -29.53 0.38
C ALA A 147 -7.32 -30.62 0.74
N ALA A 148 -6.21 -30.26 1.41
CA ALA A 148 -5.38 -31.28 2.02
C ALA A 148 -6.27 -32.15 2.93
N ASP A 149 -6.19 -33.47 2.77
CA ASP A 149 -6.83 -34.44 3.67
C ASP A 149 -6.12 -34.50 5.04
N GLU A 150 -4.96 -33.85 5.17
CA GLU A 150 -4.18 -33.79 6.40
C GLU A 150 -4.61 -32.60 7.26
N ILE A 151 -5.44 -32.90 8.26
CA ILE A 151 -5.73 -32.01 9.37
C ILE A 151 -4.52 -32.03 10.33
N PRO A 152 -4.02 -30.88 10.81
CA PRO A 152 -2.94 -30.85 11.80
C PRO A 152 -3.24 -31.70 13.03
N SER A 153 -2.21 -32.33 13.59
CA SER A 153 -2.31 -33.17 14.78
C SER A 153 -2.51 -32.40 16.09
N ASP A 154 -2.59 -31.06 16.04
CA ASP A 154 -2.89 -30.20 17.19
C ASP A 154 -4.30 -30.54 17.73
N GLU A 155 -4.36 -31.02 18.98
CA GLU A 155 -5.60 -31.42 19.65
C GLU A 155 -6.65 -30.31 19.70
N MET A 156 -6.22 -29.04 19.65
CA MET A 156 -7.06 -27.86 19.74
C MET A 156 -7.35 -27.23 18.37
N PHE A 157 -6.86 -27.82 17.26
CA PHE A 157 -7.08 -27.34 15.90
C PHE A 157 -8.57 -27.17 15.57
N TYR A 158 -9.44 -28.06 16.07
CA TYR A 158 -10.89 -27.97 15.85
C TYR A 158 -11.53 -26.67 16.38
N LYS A 159 -10.85 -25.96 17.29
CA LYS A 159 -11.30 -24.64 17.81
C LYS A 159 -10.84 -23.48 16.94
N GLN A 160 -9.85 -23.68 16.06
CA GLN A 160 -9.25 -22.66 15.20
C GLN A 160 -10.10 -22.45 13.93
N TRP A 161 -11.35 -22.06 14.13
CA TRP A 161 -12.36 -21.90 13.07
C TRP A 161 -11.93 -20.97 11.92
N TYR A 162 -11.03 -20.03 12.19
CA TYR A 162 -10.49 -19.11 11.20
C TYR A 162 -9.60 -19.81 10.17
N LEU A 163 -9.00 -20.95 10.51
CA LEU A 163 -8.20 -21.79 9.61
C LEU A 163 -9.06 -22.81 8.85
N MET A 164 -10.04 -23.41 9.54
CA MET A 164 -11.01 -24.36 8.97
C MET A 164 -12.36 -24.22 9.69
N ASN A 165 -13.39 -23.75 8.98
CA ASN A 165 -14.72 -23.54 9.52
C ASN A 165 -15.68 -24.66 9.10
N THR A 166 -15.81 -25.67 9.96
CA THR A 166 -16.75 -26.80 9.80
C THR A 166 -18.17 -26.49 10.31
N GLY A 167 -18.43 -25.25 10.76
CA GLY A 167 -19.70 -24.85 11.34
C GLY A 167 -19.84 -25.10 12.84
N TYR A 168 -18.88 -25.80 13.46
CA TYR A 168 -18.84 -26.04 14.91
C TYR A 168 -18.13 -24.89 15.66
N VAL A 169 -18.64 -23.67 15.47
CA VAL A 169 -18.13 -22.48 16.16
C VAL A 169 -19.09 -22.09 17.26
N ASN A 170 -18.59 -21.95 18.49
CA ASN A 170 -19.36 -21.38 19.59
C ASN A 170 -19.56 -19.89 19.32
N SER A 171 -20.71 -19.54 18.71
CA SER A 171 -21.03 -18.15 18.36
C SER A 171 -21.34 -17.34 19.62
N SER A 172 -20.51 -16.35 19.91
CA SER A 172 -20.77 -15.34 20.95
C SER A 172 -21.76 -14.26 20.51
N GLY A 173 -22.07 -14.18 19.20
CA GLY A 173 -22.85 -13.12 18.57
C GLY A 173 -24.28 -13.50 18.15
N GLY A 174 -24.80 -14.65 18.61
CA GLY A 174 -26.19 -15.06 18.39
C GLY A 174 -26.56 -15.49 16.95
N SER A 175 -25.63 -15.44 16.00
CA SER A 175 -25.82 -15.91 14.62
C SER A 175 -25.18 -17.27 14.40
N SER A 176 -25.85 -18.16 13.66
CA SER A 176 -25.30 -19.47 13.30
C SER A 176 -24.03 -19.31 12.45
N PRO A 177 -22.97 -20.10 12.71
CA PRO A 177 -21.74 -20.06 11.91
C PRO A 177 -22.02 -20.39 10.44
N LYS A 178 -21.37 -19.65 9.54
CA LYS A 178 -21.39 -19.97 8.11
C LYS A 178 -20.25 -20.93 7.79
N ILE A 179 -20.58 -22.18 7.48
CA ILE A 179 -19.59 -23.20 7.05
C ILE A 179 -18.75 -22.69 5.88
N GLY A 180 -17.44 -22.92 5.94
CA GLY A 180 -16.46 -22.49 4.92
C GLY A 180 -16.15 -20.99 4.91
N ALA A 181 -16.65 -20.22 5.88
CA ALA A 181 -16.21 -18.84 6.12
C ALA A 181 -14.91 -18.87 6.96
N ASP A 182 -13.82 -19.25 6.30
CA ASP A 182 -12.45 -19.33 6.82
C ASP A 182 -11.44 -18.82 5.75
N ILE A 183 -10.16 -18.78 6.09
CA ILE A 183 -9.10 -18.39 5.15
C ILE A 183 -8.62 -19.52 4.22
N ASN A 184 -9.32 -20.67 4.22
CA ASN A 184 -9.00 -21.88 3.45
C ASN A 184 -7.57 -22.38 3.69
N MET A 185 -7.10 -22.35 4.94
CA MET A 185 -5.69 -22.64 5.27
C MET A 185 -5.25 -24.04 4.85
N LEU A 186 -6.12 -25.06 4.96
CA LEU A 186 -5.77 -26.43 4.51
C LEU A 186 -5.43 -26.50 3.01
N ARG A 187 -6.05 -25.67 2.17
CA ARG A 187 -5.67 -25.58 0.74
C ARG A 187 -4.34 -24.86 0.57
N ALA A 188 -4.06 -23.86 1.39
CA ALA A 188 -2.78 -23.13 1.37
C ALA A 188 -1.62 -24.03 1.80
N TRP A 189 -1.77 -24.78 2.89
CA TRP A 189 -0.76 -25.75 3.35
C TRP A 189 -0.52 -26.91 2.38
N ALA A 190 -1.51 -27.25 1.54
CA ALA A 190 -1.31 -28.18 0.41
C ALA A 190 -0.39 -27.62 -0.70
N VAL A 191 -0.02 -26.34 -0.64
CA VAL A 191 0.89 -25.65 -1.55
C VAL A 191 2.20 -25.33 -0.85
N GLU A 192 2.14 -24.70 0.33
CA GLU A 192 3.29 -24.28 1.12
C GLU A 192 2.92 -24.20 2.61
N SER A 193 3.74 -24.77 3.48
CA SER A 193 3.55 -24.75 4.95
C SER A 193 4.43 -23.73 5.66
N GLY A 194 5.33 -23.07 4.92
CA GLY A 194 6.19 -22.00 5.43
C GLY A 194 7.66 -22.31 5.19
N SER A 195 8.51 -21.31 5.40
CA SER A 195 9.96 -21.45 5.31
C SER A 195 10.62 -20.73 6.47
N ASP A 196 11.62 -21.37 7.08
CA ASP A 196 12.47 -20.78 8.13
C ASP A 196 13.28 -19.58 7.64
N SER A 197 13.38 -19.38 6.31
CA SER A 197 14.02 -18.20 5.73
C SER A 197 13.15 -16.94 5.78
N ILE A 198 11.85 -17.07 6.09
CA ILE A 198 10.92 -15.95 6.15
C ILE A 198 10.94 -15.35 7.56
N VAL A 199 11.39 -14.10 7.65
CA VAL A 199 11.40 -13.35 8.92
C VAL A 199 10.15 -12.47 9.02
N VAL A 200 9.35 -12.68 10.07
CA VAL A 200 8.14 -11.90 10.37
C VAL A 200 8.41 -10.99 11.58
N ALA A 201 8.23 -9.68 11.42
CA ALA A 201 8.33 -8.72 12.51
C ALA A 201 6.97 -8.54 13.20
N ILE A 202 6.93 -8.75 14.53
CA ILE A 202 5.73 -8.57 15.36
C ILE A 202 5.95 -7.36 16.26
N LEU A 203 5.14 -6.31 16.08
CA LEU A 203 5.14 -5.12 16.92
C LEU A 203 3.99 -5.20 17.93
N ASP A 204 4.25 -5.88 19.05
CA ASP A 204 3.29 -6.10 20.14
C ASP A 204 4.04 -6.01 21.50
N SER A 205 3.36 -6.36 22.58
CA SER A 205 3.87 -6.48 23.95
C SER A 205 5.03 -7.46 24.14
N GLY A 206 5.39 -8.23 23.12
CA GLY A 206 6.49 -9.19 23.11
C GLY A 206 6.03 -10.61 22.80
N ILE A 207 6.95 -11.57 22.85
CA ILE A 207 6.67 -13.00 22.70
C ILE A 207 7.27 -13.75 23.88
N LYS A 208 6.57 -14.78 24.36
CA LYS A 208 7.13 -15.78 25.26
C LYS A 208 7.84 -16.83 24.42
N ASP A 209 9.16 -16.74 24.34
CA ASP A 209 10.01 -17.58 23.48
C ASP A 209 10.16 -19.02 23.98
N ASP A 210 9.90 -19.28 25.28
CA ASP A 210 9.91 -20.60 25.90
C ASP A 210 8.52 -21.28 25.99
N HIS A 211 7.52 -20.81 25.22
CA HIS A 211 6.21 -21.44 25.21
C HIS A 211 6.25 -22.82 24.52
N PRO A 212 5.82 -23.92 25.18
CA PRO A 212 5.74 -25.21 24.50
C PRO A 212 4.66 -25.17 23.41
N GLY A 213 4.98 -25.63 22.21
CA GLY A 213 3.95 -25.96 21.23
C GLY A 213 3.07 -27.10 21.76
N HIS A 214 1.76 -27.00 21.57
CA HIS A 214 0.82 -28.09 21.81
C HIS A 214 0.61 -28.89 20.52
#